data_AF-A0A1F4QC07-F1
#
_entry.id   AF-A0A1F4QC07-F1
#
_cell.length_a   1.000
_cell.length_b   1.000
_cell.length_c   1.000
_cell.angle_alpha   90.00
_cell.angle_beta   90.00
_cell.angle_gamma   90.00
#
_symmetry.space_group_name_H-M   'P 1'
#
loop_
_entity.id
_entity.type
_entity.pdbx_description
1 polymer ?
#
loop_
_entity_poly.entity_id
_entity_poly.type
_entity_poly.pdbx_seq_one_letter_code
_entity_poly.pdbx_strand_id
1 'polypeptide(L)'
;MEGEAISIESAADLLARTVEALVRRAPSIAADAARELGSIMLALHFGDGTHATLQARHNSLMVTRALAQGPVECFFDDRSLLSLYDLERRPSQILEQGAFDVRGTAEQVLAVWRTFQLLAQRAAGLRSVQALWLAYRRSLGLDVAVGTGGSGPDPGPLGEVPDAAGLLRGTEPGAARSASVATTRVLWDRRAGEGWWTLEGPRDADLFDIMETCRRLAADEILTRIPQRHPVDSLYRLMREYPARGGKGLRPTLCIATCGAFGGHSEDAVRIAAAVEMFHNAFLIHDDIEDESLNRRGKGCLHMEHGIPLAVNAGDGLNLLAVETVLSNIDRLGLARTLALIDEIIRMCRESIEGQAIELGWIRRRHIPRRDADYIHMVTKKTGWYTCRSPCRLGAIAAGHTRPRELDLLGNVFGQVGIAFQIQDDILNLVGEEDLYGKEPLGDLLEGKRTLMLIHLMRSVSRRECRALLGWLGRPRSERTLAESRHVLRRMERSGSIEYARAVAARHAARGARLFEETLGFIPQSEDKAILGQVIHYVNTRLL
;
A
#
# COMPACT_ATOMS: atom_id res chain seq x y z
N MET A 1 28.49 -10.91 4.13
CA MET A 1 29.43 -10.12 3.32
C MET A 1 29.70 -8.85 4.11
N GLU A 2 30.95 -8.61 4.47
CA GLU A 2 31.40 -7.38 5.12
C GLU A 2 30.98 -6.18 4.25
N GLY A 3 30.43 -5.14 4.87
CA GLY A 3 29.85 -3.99 4.18
C GLY A 3 30.92 -3.12 3.54
N GLU A 4 30.95 -3.07 2.22
CA GLU A 4 31.69 -2.05 1.48
C GLU A 4 31.23 -0.66 1.96
N ALA A 5 32.19 0.17 2.36
CA ALA A 5 31.93 1.56 2.71
C ALA A 5 31.41 2.29 1.47
N ILE A 6 30.15 2.74 1.52
CA ILE A 6 29.54 3.57 0.48
C ILE A 6 30.34 4.88 0.40
N SER A 7 31.11 5.07 -0.67
CA SER A 7 31.78 6.33 -1.00
C SER A 7 30.89 7.15 -1.94
N ILE A 8 30.73 8.45 -1.68
CA ILE A 8 29.99 9.40 -2.54
C ILE A 8 30.98 10.43 -3.07
N GLU A 9 31.06 10.58 -4.39
CA GLU A 9 32.10 11.40 -5.03
C GLU A 9 31.71 12.88 -5.17
N SER A 10 30.41 13.19 -5.22
CA SER A 10 29.86 14.55 -5.39
C SER A 10 28.36 14.61 -5.11
N ALA A 11 27.79 15.82 -5.07
CA ALA A 11 26.35 16.07 -5.03
C ALA A 11 25.61 15.48 -6.26
N ALA A 12 26.18 15.62 -7.45
CA ALA A 12 25.63 15.02 -8.66
C ALA A 12 25.64 13.48 -8.59
N ASP A 13 26.70 12.88 -8.02
CA ASP A 13 26.76 11.44 -7.74
C ASP A 13 25.70 11.01 -6.72
N LEU A 14 25.58 11.75 -5.61
CA LEU A 14 24.56 11.51 -4.58
C LEU A 14 23.16 11.47 -5.19
N LEU A 15 22.78 12.47 -5.97
CA LEU A 15 21.44 12.55 -6.53
C LEU A 15 21.21 11.46 -7.58
N ALA A 16 22.20 11.17 -8.43
CA ALA A 16 22.10 10.11 -9.42
C ALA A 16 21.86 8.74 -8.75
N ARG A 17 22.65 8.42 -7.72
CA ARG A 17 22.52 7.17 -6.96
C ARG A 17 21.24 7.12 -6.13
N THR A 18 20.80 8.27 -5.62
CA THR A 18 19.50 8.39 -4.95
C THR A 18 18.37 8.06 -5.91
N VAL A 19 18.30 8.71 -7.07
CA VAL A 19 17.26 8.41 -8.07
C VAL A 19 17.36 6.99 -8.59
N GLU A 20 18.56 6.45 -8.82
CA GLU A 20 18.73 5.05 -9.19
C GLU A 20 18.20 4.10 -8.11
N ALA A 21 18.50 4.38 -6.83
CA ALA A 21 17.94 3.64 -5.71
C ALA A 21 16.42 3.74 -5.66
N LEU A 22 15.84 4.91 -5.97
CA LEU A 22 14.39 5.10 -6.02
C LEU A 22 13.73 4.39 -7.18
N VAL A 23 14.27 4.48 -8.39
CA VAL A 23 13.75 3.79 -9.56
C VAL A 23 13.80 2.27 -9.33
N ARG A 24 14.85 1.78 -8.66
CA ARG A 24 15.01 0.35 -8.35
C ARG A 24 14.12 -0.11 -7.19
N ARG A 25 14.07 0.63 -6.08
CA ARG A 25 13.48 0.18 -4.80
C ARG A 25 12.08 0.77 -4.52
N ALA A 26 11.72 1.84 -5.21
CA ALA A 26 10.43 2.50 -5.07
C ALA A 26 9.96 3.09 -6.42
N PRO A 27 9.81 2.25 -7.47
CA PRO A 27 9.52 2.71 -8.83
C PRO A 27 8.23 3.53 -8.92
N SER A 28 7.28 3.30 -8.01
CA SER A 28 6.03 4.07 -7.93
C SER A 28 6.24 5.51 -7.45
N ILE A 29 7.17 5.73 -6.51
CA ILE A 29 7.56 7.09 -6.07
C ILE A 29 8.22 7.82 -7.23
N ALA A 30 9.13 7.14 -7.94
CA ALA A 30 9.77 7.69 -9.13
C ALA A 30 8.75 8.00 -10.23
N ALA A 31 7.72 7.16 -10.42
CA ALA A 31 6.66 7.37 -11.39
C ALA A 31 5.75 8.57 -11.04
N ASP A 32 5.38 8.73 -9.77
CA ASP A 32 4.60 9.88 -9.30
C ASP A 32 5.38 11.19 -9.47
N ALA A 33 6.66 11.17 -9.06
CA ALA A 33 7.54 12.31 -9.23
C ALA A 33 7.80 12.65 -10.71
N ALA A 34 7.91 11.64 -11.57
CA ALA A 34 8.02 11.79 -13.02
C ALA A 34 6.75 12.38 -13.64
N ARG A 35 5.57 12.02 -13.14
CA ARG A 35 4.29 12.59 -13.60
C ARG A 35 4.13 14.06 -13.22
N GLU A 36 4.51 14.44 -12.00
CA GLU A 36 4.53 15.86 -11.61
C GLU A 36 5.57 16.65 -12.43
N LEU A 37 6.72 16.04 -12.73
CA LEU A 37 7.77 16.69 -13.51
C LEU A 37 7.37 16.87 -14.99
N GLY A 38 6.56 15.95 -15.53
CA GLY A 38 6.04 16.03 -16.89
C GLY A 38 7.15 16.02 -17.95
N SER A 39 7.08 16.93 -18.92
CA SER A 39 8.11 17.07 -19.97
C SER A 39 9.26 18.02 -19.58
N ILE A 40 9.34 18.43 -18.31
CA ILE A 40 10.35 19.38 -17.85
C ILE A 40 11.70 18.68 -17.74
N MET A 41 12.73 19.28 -18.35
CA MET A 41 14.13 18.89 -18.17
C MET A 41 14.79 19.89 -17.23
N LEU A 42 15.32 19.40 -16.11
CA LEU A 42 15.94 20.22 -15.07
C LEU A 42 17.45 20.16 -15.17
N ALA A 43 18.04 21.34 -15.37
CA ALA A 43 19.47 21.56 -15.15
C ALA A 43 19.70 21.79 -13.65
N LEU A 44 20.41 20.89 -13.00
CA LEU A 44 20.69 20.93 -11.57
C LEU A 44 22.12 21.39 -11.32
N HIS A 45 22.27 22.38 -10.45
CA HIS A 45 23.54 22.98 -10.08
C HIS A 45 23.75 22.82 -8.58
N PHE A 46 24.91 22.30 -8.17
CA PHE A 46 25.22 22.01 -6.77
C PHE A 46 26.34 22.90 -6.23
N GLY A 47 26.38 23.09 -4.90
CA GLY A 47 27.36 23.91 -4.19
C GLY A 47 28.81 23.46 -4.36
N ASP A 48 29.04 22.16 -4.62
CA ASP A 48 30.36 21.58 -4.89
C ASP A 48 30.85 21.80 -6.34
N GLY A 49 30.10 22.54 -7.17
CA GLY A 49 30.42 22.82 -8.56
C GLY A 49 30.07 21.70 -9.53
N THR A 50 29.49 20.59 -9.06
CA THR A 50 28.99 19.53 -9.94
C THR A 50 27.62 19.86 -10.51
N HIS A 51 27.27 19.17 -11.59
CA HIS A 51 26.01 19.37 -12.31
C HIS A 51 25.36 18.04 -12.67
N ALA A 52 24.03 18.05 -12.68
CA ALA A 52 23.25 16.92 -13.16
C ALA A 52 22.05 17.39 -13.98
N THR A 53 21.53 16.51 -14.83
CA THR A 53 20.26 16.72 -15.52
C THR A 53 19.25 15.71 -14.99
N LEU A 54 18.09 16.19 -14.51
CA LEU A 54 16.96 15.36 -14.09
C LEU A 54 15.82 15.52 -15.10
N GLN A 55 15.30 14.42 -15.60
CA GLN A 55 14.16 14.41 -16.51
C GLN A 55 13.26 13.20 -16.26
N ALA A 56 11.99 13.33 -16.59
CA ALA A 56 11.10 12.18 -16.68
C ALA A 56 11.30 11.47 -18.03
N ARG A 57 11.37 10.14 -18.01
CA ARG A 57 11.36 9.30 -19.21
C ARG A 57 10.34 8.19 -19.03
N HIS A 58 9.24 8.24 -19.77
CA HIS A 58 8.05 7.43 -19.52
C HIS A 58 7.55 7.64 -18.07
N ASN A 59 7.25 6.57 -17.32
CA ASN A 59 6.83 6.63 -15.92
C ASN A 59 8.02 6.48 -14.95
N SER A 60 9.16 7.10 -15.24
CA SER A 60 10.35 7.02 -14.38
C SER A 60 11.18 8.30 -14.44
N LEU A 61 12.02 8.49 -13.43
CA LEU A 61 13.01 9.57 -13.38
C LEU A 61 14.36 9.08 -13.87
N MET A 62 15.08 9.95 -14.56
CA MET A 62 16.43 9.69 -15.04
C MET A 62 17.32 10.86 -14.66
N VAL A 63 18.43 10.56 -14.00
CA VAL A 63 19.49 11.52 -13.69
C VAL A 63 20.71 11.20 -14.53
N THR A 64 21.27 12.20 -15.20
CA THR A 64 22.57 12.11 -15.88
C THR A 64 23.54 13.07 -15.20
N ARG A 65 24.76 12.61 -14.88
CA ARG A 65 25.82 13.42 -14.25
C ARG A 65 26.53 14.34 -15.27
N ALA A 66 25.74 15.04 -16.05
CA ALA A 66 26.18 16.01 -17.04
C ALA A 66 25.14 17.12 -17.12
N LEU A 67 25.59 18.34 -17.39
CA LEU A 67 24.72 19.48 -17.61
C LEU A 67 24.25 19.48 -19.07
N ALA A 68 22.97 19.23 -19.29
CA ALA A 68 22.30 19.59 -20.52
C ALA A 68 21.72 21.00 -20.36
N GLN A 69 21.74 21.82 -21.41
CA GLN A 69 21.01 23.09 -21.40
C GLN A 69 19.50 22.78 -21.35
N GLY A 70 18.92 22.92 -20.16
CA GLY A 70 17.49 22.79 -19.91
C GLY A 70 16.81 24.17 -19.85
N PRO A 71 15.50 24.26 -20.12
CA PRO A 71 14.75 25.51 -19.99
C PRO A 71 14.49 25.92 -18.53
N VAL A 72 14.77 25.02 -17.57
CA VAL A 72 14.53 25.24 -16.15
C VAL A 72 15.80 24.87 -15.37
N GLU A 73 16.32 25.81 -14.60
CA GLU A 73 17.51 25.63 -13.76
C GLU A 73 17.11 25.53 -12.29
N CYS A 74 17.74 24.63 -11.55
CA CYS A 74 17.54 24.44 -10.12
C CYS A 74 18.88 24.44 -9.40
N PHE A 75 19.06 25.34 -8.43
CA PHE A 75 20.30 25.51 -7.69
C PHE A 75 20.15 25.00 -6.25
N PHE A 76 21.05 24.12 -5.85
CA PHE A 76 21.18 23.59 -4.51
C PHE A 76 22.49 24.09 -3.89
N ASP A 77 22.41 24.77 -2.75
CA ASP A 77 23.55 24.84 -1.84
C ASP A 77 23.63 23.55 -1.00
N ASP A 78 24.74 23.35 -0.27
CA ASP A 78 24.96 22.10 0.48
C ASP A 78 23.87 21.88 1.54
N ARG A 79 23.35 22.95 2.14
CA ARG A 79 22.29 22.88 3.16
C ARG A 79 20.95 22.47 2.54
N SER A 80 20.63 23.07 1.40
CA SER A 80 19.45 22.84 0.57
C SER A 80 19.42 21.42 0.04
N LEU A 81 20.56 20.93 -0.43
CA LEU A 81 20.72 19.54 -0.84
C LEU A 81 20.42 18.64 0.35
N LEU A 82 21.15 18.77 1.46
CA LEU A 82 20.97 17.96 2.68
C LEU A 82 19.54 17.99 3.25
N SER A 83 18.82 19.09 3.02
CA SER A 83 17.43 19.20 3.45
C SER A 83 16.50 18.23 2.74
N LEU A 84 16.76 17.82 1.48
CA LEU A 84 15.86 16.97 0.68
C LEU A 84 15.50 15.64 1.33
N TYR A 85 16.41 15.07 2.12
CA TYR A 85 16.20 13.81 2.82
C TYR A 85 16.67 13.91 4.28
N ASP A 86 16.43 15.07 4.90
CA ASP A 86 16.85 15.33 6.27
C ASP A 86 16.11 14.43 7.26
N LEU A 87 16.89 13.60 7.96
CA LEU A 87 16.44 12.68 9.01
C LEU A 87 15.95 13.38 10.27
N GLU A 88 16.35 14.64 10.47
CA GLU A 88 16.02 15.43 11.66
C GLU A 88 14.69 16.18 11.52
N ARG A 89 14.04 16.10 10.35
CA ARG A 89 12.80 16.84 10.02
C ARG A 89 11.63 15.91 9.73
N ARG A 90 10.41 16.36 10.05
CA ARG A 90 9.18 15.65 9.65
C ARG A 90 9.06 15.68 8.12
N PRO A 91 8.55 14.62 7.45
CA PRO A 91 8.26 14.62 6.01
C PRO A 91 7.59 15.89 5.47
N SER A 92 6.62 16.43 6.21
CA SER A 92 5.91 17.68 5.87
C SER A 92 6.75 18.97 6.02
N GLN A 93 7.93 18.86 6.62
CA GLN A 93 8.88 19.95 6.94
C GLN A 93 10.25 19.74 6.28
N ILE A 94 10.44 18.65 5.52
CA ILE A 94 11.72 18.34 4.86
C ILE A 94 12.09 19.43 3.85
N LEU A 95 11.11 20.05 3.20
CA LEU A 95 11.31 21.15 2.26
C LEU A 95 10.48 22.39 2.65
N GLU A 96 11.19 23.45 3.04
CA GLU A 96 10.62 24.78 3.28
C GLU A 96 10.56 25.62 1.99
N GLN A 97 9.80 26.71 1.98
CA GLN A 97 9.83 27.67 0.87
C GLN A 97 11.23 28.30 0.77
N GLY A 98 11.82 28.29 -0.43
CA GLY A 98 13.19 28.77 -0.66
C GLY A 98 14.29 27.73 -0.42
N ALA A 99 13.95 26.46 -0.20
CA ALA A 99 14.92 25.38 -0.01
C ALA A 99 15.75 25.03 -1.26
N PHE A 100 15.43 25.58 -2.43
CA PHE A 100 16.29 25.57 -3.62
C PHE A 100 15.78 26.65 -4.58
N ASP A 101 16.68 27.29 -5.34
CA ASP A 101 16.34 28.35 -6.30
C ASP A 101 15.98 27.72 -7.65
N VAL A 102 14.74 27.93 -8.12
CA VAL A 102 14.26 27.40 -9.40
C VAL A 102 13.98 28.56 -10.35
N ARG A 103 14.65 28.55 -11.51
CA ARG A 103 14.47 29.53 -12.58
C ARG A 103 13.64 28.93 -13.70
N GLY A 104 12.41 29.42 -13.84
CA GLY A 104 11.46 28.98 -14.86
C GLY A 104 10.15 29.77 -14.76
N THR A 105 9.13 29.36 -15.52
CA THR A 105 7.78 29.91 -15.36
C THR A 105 7.15 29.48 -14.02
N ALA A 106 6.15 30.20 -13.53
CA ALA A 106 5.48 29.86 -12.27
C ALA A 106 4.93 28.41 -12.23
N GLU A 107 4.41 27.91 -13.36
CA GLU A 107 3.94 26.53 -13.49
C GLU A 107 5.09 25.52 -13.40
N GLN A 108 6.23 25.82 -14.05
CA GLN A 108 7.43 24.98 -13.99
C GLN A 108 8.00 24.93 -12.57
N VAL A 109 8.10 26.08 -11.89
CA VAL A 109 8.57 26.16 -10.50
C VAL A 109 7.68 25.31 -9.58
N LEU A 110 6.36 25.38 -9.74
CA LEU A 110 5.43 24.58 -8.93
C LEU A 110 5.57 23.07 -9.19
N ALA A 111 5.73 22.67 -10.46
CA ALA A 111 5.94 21.27 -10.83
C ALA A 111 7.24 20.73 -10.21
N VAL A 112 8.35 21.47 -10.32
CA VAL A 112 9.64 21.12 -9.71
C VAL A 112 9.52 20.97 -8.20
N TRP A 113 8.86 21.93 -7.56
CA TRP A 113 8.66 21.89 -6.11
C TRP A 113 7.85 20.66 -5.68
N ARG A 114 6.76 20.33 -6.38
CA ARG A 114 5.96 19.12 -6.11
C ARG A 114 6.76 17.83 -6.34
N THR A 115 7.56 17.77 -7.40
CA THR A 115 8.43 16.62 -7.68
C THR A 115 9.39 16.38 -6.52
N PHE A 116 10.16 17.39 -6.10
CA PHE A 116 11.10 17.24 -4.99
C PHE A 116 10.40 17.03 -3.65
N GLN A 117 9.22 17.61 -3.43
CA GLN A 117 8.41 17.35 -2.23
C GLN A 117 7.95 15.90 -2.14
N LEU A 118 7.47 15.33 -3.25
CA LEU A 118 7.09 13.91 -3.31
C LEU A 118 8.29 13.00 -3.07
N LEU A 119 9.43 13.32 -3.67
CA LEU A 119 10.68 12.60 -3.47
C LEU A 119 11.11 12.67 -2.00
N ALA A 120 11.21 13.86 -1.42
CA ALA A 120 11.55 14.09 -0.03
C ALA A 120 10.61 13.34 0.94
N GLN A 121 9.30 13.51 0.79
CA GLN A 121 8.31 12.93 1.71
C GLN A 121 8.26 11.41 1.66
N ARG A 122 8.31 10.84 0.46
CA ARG A 122 8.01 9.42 0.27
C ARG A 122 9.26 8.55 0.29
N ALA A 123 10.43 9.12 -0.01
CA ALA A 123 11.68 8.40 -0.03
C ALA A 123 12.60 8.65 1.17
N ALA A 124 12.29 9.61 2.04
CA ALA A 124 13.03 9.79 3.30
C ALA A 124 13.02 8.56 4.22
N GLY A 125 12.03 7.67 4.09
CA GLY A 125 11.97 6.42 4.85
C GLY A 125 12.84 5.28 4.29
N LEU A 126 13.47 5.45 3.12
CA LEU A 126 14.30 4.39 2.51
C LEU A 126 15.72 4.45 3.07
N ARG A 127 16.10 3.46 3.87
CA ARG A 127 17.47 3.37 4.43
C ARG A 127 18.56 3.41 3.36
N SER A 128 18.34 2.84 2.15
CA SER A 128 19.30 2.94 1.03
C SER A 128 19.52 4.38 0.53
N VAL A 129 18.48 5.21 0.55
CA VAL A 129 18.61 6.65 0.31
C VAL A 129 19.36 7.25 1.50
N GLN A 130 18.92 6.99 2.72
CA GLN A 130 19.54 7.57 3.91
C GLN A 130 21.02 7.21 4.09
N ALA A 131 21.44 6.03 3.68
CA ALA A 131 22.83 5.59 3.70
C ALA A 131 23.69 6.38 2.72
N LEU A 132 23.19 6.67 1.51
CA LEU A 132 23.87 7.55 0.54
C LEU A 132 24.01 8.97 1.12
N TRP A 133 22.94 9.49 1.71
CA TRP A 133 22.89 10.85 2.27
C TRP A 133 23.78 10.98 3.52
N LEU A 134 23.86 9.96 4.37
CA LEU A 134 24.80 9.91 5.49
C LEU A 134 26.25 9.78 5.04
N ALA A 135 26.52 8.96 4.01
CA ALA A 135 27.86 8.86 3.43
C ALA A 135 28.33 10.22 2.88
N TYR A 136 27.45 10.95 2.22
CA TYR A 136 27.72 12.30 1.74
C TYR A 136 27.90 13.32 2.88
N ARG A 137 27.09 13.26 3.95
CA ARG A 137 27.31 14.09 5.15
C ARG A 137 28.68 13.84 5.77
N ARG A 138 29.09 12.58 5.89
CA ARG A 138 30.42 12.21 6.38
C ARG A 138 31.54 12.74 5.49
N SER A 139 31.40 12.69 4.16
CA SER A 139 32.41 13.26 3.26
C SER A 139 32.54 14.79 3.40
N LEU A 140 31.50 15.48 3.86
CA LEU A 140 31.51 16.90 4.18
C LEU A 140 31.99 17.21 5.61
N GLY A 141 32.40 16.21 6.40
CA GLY A 141 32.78 16.38 7.81
C GLY A 141 31.60 16.72 8.73
N LEU A 142 30.36 16.52 8.27
CA LEU A 142 29.14 16.74 9.02
C LEU A 142 28.74 15.45 9.74
N ASP A 143 29.55 15.03 10.71
CA ASP A 143 29.21 13.91 11.57
C ASP A 143 27.99 14.25 12.44
N VAL A 144 27.05 13.32 12.52
CA VAL A 144 26.02 13.36 13.57
C VAL A 144 26.77 13.08 14.87
N ALA A 145 27.06 14.13 15.65
CA ALA A 145 27.62 13.95 16.98
C ALA A 145 26.74 12.95 17.75
N VAL A 146 27.31 11.82 18.14
CA VAL A 146 26.73 10.94 19.17
C VAL A 146 26.81 11.73 20.47
N GLY A 147 25.86 12.64 20.66
CA GLY A 147 25.85 13.61 21.74
C GLY A 147 25.49 12.94 23.05
N THR A 148 26.50 12.43 23.76
CA THR A 148 26.60 12.77 25.18
C THR A 148 26.70 14.30 25.28
N GLY A 149 25.91 14.89 26.19
CA GLY A 149 25.47 16.28 26.12
C GLY A 149 26.55 17.35 25.89
N GLY A 150 26.25 18.28 24.99
CA GLY A 150 26.98 19.54 24.83
C GLY A 150 26.19 20.52 23.97
N SER A 151 25.87 21.68 24.51
CA SER A 151 25.19 22.81 23.85
C SER A 151 26.13 23.49 22.83
N GLY A 152 25.76 23.48 21.55
CA GLY A 152 26.37 24.33 20.51
C GLY A 152 25.82 25.77 20.52
N PRO A 153 26.53 26.74 19.92
CA PRO A 153 26.27 28.17 20.10
C PRO A 153 25.06 28.66 19.28
N ASP A 154 24.36 29.62 19.88
CA ASP A 154 23.13 30.26 19.39
C ASP A 154 23.39 31.14 18.15
N PRO A 155 22.70 30.94 17.01
CA PRO A 155 22.85 31.82 15.86
C PRO A 155 22.07 33.12 16.11
N GLY A 156 22.78 34.25 16.12
CA GLY A 156 22.21 35.59 16.23
C GLY A 156 21.20 35.93 15.11
N PRO A 157 20.45 37.02 15.28
CA PRO A 157 19.27 37.30 14.46
C PRO A 157 19.65 37.65 13.01
N LEU A 158 19.10 36.89 12.06
CA LEU A 158 19.06 37.26 10.64
C LEU A 158 17.97 38.31 10.43
N GLY A 159 18.30 39.38 9.70
CA GLY A 159 17.45 40.55 9.48
C GLY A 159 16.12 40.25 8.77
N GLU A 160 15.15 41.12 9.02
CA GLU A 160 13.74 41.00 8.61
C GLU A 160 13.57 40.80 7.09
N VAL A 161 12.95 39.68 6.72
CA VAL A 161 12.36 39.44 5.40
C VAL A 161 10.83 39.62 5.53
N PRO A 162 10.13 40.26 4.58
CA PRO A 162 8.74 40.70 4.80
C PRO A 162 7.75 39.56 5.02
N ASP A 163 6.81 39.80 5.94
CA ASP A 163 5.74 38.90 6.37
C ASP A 163 4.78 38.48 5.23
N ALA A 164 4.70 37.17 4.98
CA ALA A 164 3.79 36.55 4.02
C ALA A 164 2.29 36.78 4.36
N ALA A 165 1.96 37.23 5.57
CA ALA A 165 0.59 37.64 5.92
C ALA A 165 0.18 39.00 5.32
N GLY A 166 1.11 39.77 4.75
CA GLY A 166 0.82 41.03 4.06
C GLY A 166 0.11 40.86 2.71
N LEU A 167 0.27 39.70 2.06
CA LEU A 167 -0.31 39.42 0.73
C LEU A 167 -1.71 38.76 0.78
N LEU A 168 -2.21 38.43 1.97
CA LEU A 168 -3.52 37.77 2.16
C LEU A 168 -4.55 38.62 2.93
N ARG A 169 -4.24 39.87 3.30
CA ARG A 169 -5.21 40.81 3.89
C ARG A 169 -6.02 41.51 2.81
N GLY A 170 -6.97 40.78 2.25
CA GLY A 170 -8.02 41.30 1.37
C GLY A 170 -9.44 40.85 1.74
N THR A 171 -9.61 40.01 2.76
CA THR A 171 -10.93 39.62 3.29
C THR A 171 -10.86 39.43 4.81
N GLU A 172 -11.79 40.06 5.51
CA GLU A 172 -11.82 40.20 6.97
C GLU A 172 -12.06 38.90 7.78
N PRO A 173 -11.82 38.94 9.11
CA PRO A 173 -11.41 37.79 9.92
C PRO A 173 -12.42 37.33 11.01
N GLY A 174 -12.22 36.11 11.50
CA GLY A 174 -12.75 35.62 12.78
C GLY A 174 -12.78 34.08 12.79
N ALA A 175 -12.08 33.33 13.63
CA ALA A 175 -11.40 33.65 14.87
C ALA A 175 -10.24 32.67 15.06
N ALA A 176 -9.09 33.21 15.49
CA ALA A 176 -8.04 32.41 16.12
C ALA A 176 -8.50 31.99 17.51
N ARG A 177 -8.34 30.71 17.87
CA ARG A 177 -8.02 30.32 19.25
C ARG A 177 -7.00 29.18 19.26
N SER A 178 -5.86 29.56 19.82
CA SER A 178 -4.72 28.77 20.26
C SER A 178 -5.05 27.35 20.70
N ALA A 179 -4.41 26.37 20.07
CA ALA A 179 -4.13 25.07 20.67
C ALA A 179 -2.67 25.08 21.14
N SER A 180 -2.49 25.04 22.45
CA SER A 180 -1.21 24.88 23.10
C SER A 180 -0.45 23.70 22.51
N VAL A 181 0.79 23.96 22.11
CA VAL A 181 1.76 22.97 21.65
C VAL A 181 2.04 22.00 22.80
N ALA A 182 1.28 20.90 22.85
CA ALA A 182 1.60 19.75 23.67
C ALA A 182 2.57 18.88 22.86
N THR A 183 3.81 18.94 23.30
CA THR A 183 5.01 18.20 22.88
C THR A 183 4.72 16.83 22.27
N THR A 184 4.84 16.80 20.94
CA THR A 184 4.96 15.57 20.14
C THR A 184 6.24 14.85 20.56
N ARG A 185 6.16 13.56 20.89
CA ARG A 185 7.37 12.74 20.99
C ARG A 185 7.85 12.47 19.56
N VAL A 186 8.99 13.07 19.23
CA VAL A 186 9.73 12.90 17.98
C VAL A 186 10.27 11.46 17.94
N LEU A 187 10.42 10.88 16.75
CA LEU A 187 11.08 9.59 16.48
C LEU A 187 12.44 9.41 17.15
N TRP A 188 13.02 10.53 17.55
CA TRP A 188 14.18 10.68 18.38
C TRP A 188 13.85 11.82 19.35
N ASP A 189 13.55 11.51 20.62
CA ASP A 189 13.75 12.49 21.67
C ASP A 189 15.23 12.46 22.02
N ARG A 190 15.89 13.62 22.16
CA ARG A 190 17.31 13.76 22.52
C ARG A 190 17.74 13.03 23.82
N ARG A 191 16.90 12.17 24.43
CA ARG A 191 17.03 11.71 25.82
C ARG A 191 16.72 10.24 26.10
N ALA A 192 16.20 9.41 25.18
CA ALA A 192 15.81 8.04 25.59
C ALA A 192 15.75 6.92 24.53
N GLY A 193 16.13 7.12 23.27
CA GLY A 193 16.08 6.06 22.25
C GLY A 193 17.38 5.94 21.47
N GLU A 194 17.89 4.71 21.34
CA GLU A 194 18.97 4.42 20.39
C GLU A 194 18.48 4.63 18.95
N GLY A 195 19.28 5.32 18.14
CA GLY A 195 18.94 5.54 16.73
C GLY A 195 19.00 4.24 15.94
N TRP A 196 18.21 4.10 14.87
CA TRP A 196 18.17 2.89 14.04
C TRP A 196 19.53 2.47 13.44
N TRP A 197 20.51 3.39 13.42
CA TRP A 197 21.89 3.18 12.99
C TRP A 197 22.80 2.50 14.04
N THR A 198 22.33 2.28 15.27
CA THR A 198 23.02 1.45 16.29
C THR A 198 22.63 -0.03 16.22
N LEU A 199 21.61 -0.37 15.43
CA LEU A 199 21.19 -1.75 15.20
C LEU A 199 22.25 -2.46 14.33
N GLU A 200 22.72 -3.63 14.77
CA GLU A 200 23.71 -4.42 14.03
C GLU A 200 23.22 -4.80 12.61
N GLY A 201 23.87 -4.24 11.59
CA GLY A 201 23.80 -4.68 10.19
C GLY A 201 22.53 -4.28 9.41
N PRO A 202 22.56 -4.39 8.06
CA PRO A 202 21.46 -3.93 7.22
C PRO A 202 20.29 -4.92 7.25
N ARG A 203 19.10 -4.41 7.56
CA ARG A 203 17.85 -4.96 7.01
C ARG A 203 17.08 -3.84 6.32
N ASP A 204 17.59 -3.44 5.17
CA ASP A 204 16.80 -2.74 4.16
C ASP A 204 16.05 -3.81 3.39
N ALA A 205 14.79 -4.06 3.73
CA ALA A 205 13.95 -4.87 2.87
C ALA A 205 13.11 -3.90 2.03
N ASP A 206 13.30 -3.97 0.71
CA ASP A 206 12.33 -3.47 -0.27
C ASP A 206 10.91 -3.84 0.21
N LEU A 207 9.88 -3.02 -0.04
CA LEU A 207 8.50 -3.40 0.32
C LEU A 207 8.19 -4.82 -0.18
N PHE A 208 8.68 -5.19 -1.37
CA PHE A 208 8.54 -6.54 -1.90
C PHE A 208 9.30 -7.60 -1.10
N ASP A 209 10.52 -7.31 -0.63
CA ASP A 209 11.31 -8.21 0.23
C ASP A 209 10.63 -8.40 1.61
N ILE A 210 10.03 -7.33 2.14
CA ILE A 210 9.24 -7.38 3.39
C ILE A 210 8.00 -8.22 3.17
N MET A 211 7.26 -7.97 2.09
CA MET A 211 6.06 -8.71 1.75
C MET A 211 6.36 -10.19 1.54
N GLU A 212 7.48 -10.50 0.91
CA GLU A 212 8.01 -11.86 0.74
C GLU A 212 8.37 -12.49 2.09
N THR A 213 9.06 -11.75 2.97
CA THR A 213 9.43 -12.24 4.31
C THR A 213 8.18 -12.54 5.15
N CYS A 214 7.25 -11.60 5.22
CA CYS A 214 5.99 -11.76 5.96
C CYS A 214 5.15 -12.90 5.39
N ARG A 215 5.12 -13.03 4.06
CA ARG A 215 4.46 -14.15 3.37
C ARG A 215 5.09 -15.48 3.77
N ARG A 216 6.41 -15.59 3.74
CA ARG A 216 7.13 -16.81 4.10
C ARG A 216 6.86 -17.19 5.55
N LEU A 217 6.94 -16.24 6.48
CA LEU A 217 6.64 -16.48 7.90
C LEU A 217 5.22 -17.03 8.10
N ALA A 218 4.22 -16.43 7.44
CA ALA A 218 2.85 -16.93 7.51
C ALA A 218 2.69 -18.30 6.86
N ALA A 219 3.30 -18.53 5.69
CA ALA A 219 3.23 -19.81 4.98
C ALA A 219 3.89 -20.96 5.77
N ASP A 220 5.07 -20.72 6.35
CA ASP A 220 5.79 -21.69 7.18
C ASP A 220 4.96 -22.07 8.42
N GLU A 221 4.34 -21.09 9.07
CA GLU A 221 3.43 -21.32 10.20
C GLU A 221 2.18 -22.11 9.77
N ILE A 222 1.59 -21.82 8.61
CA ILE A 222 0.46 -22.58 8.06
C ILE A 222 0.84 -24.04 7.84
N LEU A 223 1.95 -24.30 7.15
CA LEU A 223 2.38 -25.64 6.78
C LEU A 223 2.79 -26.50 7.98
N THR A 224 3.33 -25.87 9.03
CA THR A 224 3.61 -26.52 10.32
C THR A 224 2.33 -26.97 11.01
N ARG A 225 1.24 -26.19 10.86
CA ARG A 225 -0.03 -26.47 11.53
C ARG A 225 -0.91 -27.47 10.82
N ILE A 226 -0.83 -27.57 9.49
CA ILE A 226 -1.63 -28.56 8.75
C ILE A 226 -1.13 -29.97 9.13
N PRO A 227 -1.97 -30.82 9.74
CA PRO A 227 -1.54 -32.15 10.19
C PRO A 227 -1.00 -33.04 9.07
N GLN A 228 -0.10 -33.95 9.44
CA GLN A 228 0.47 -35.01 8.58
C GLN A 228 -0.01 -36.39 9.05
N ARG A 229 -1.33 -36.55 9.22
CA ARG A 229 -1.96 -37.79 9.71
C ARG A 229 -3.18 -38.14 8.87
N HIS A 230 -3.69 -39.37 8.99
CA HIS A 230 -4.88 -39.78 8.24
C HIS A 230 -6.09 -38.84 8.50
N PRO A 231 -6.84 -38.41 7.46
CA PRO A 231 -6.67 -38.72 6.03
C PRO A 231 -5.78 -37.68 5.31
N VAL A 232 -4.52 -38.03 5.02
CA VAL A 232 -3.56 -37.11 4.38
C VAL A 232 -4.02 -36.72 2.98
N ASP A 233 -4.29 -37.70 2.11
CA ASP A 233 -4.53 -37.43 0.68
C ASP A 233 -5.88 -36.78 0.38
N SER A 234 -6.89 -37.05 1.20
CA SER A 234 -8.27 -36.59 0.98
C SER A 234 -8.61 -35.29 1.72
N LEU A 235 -7.73 -34.79 2.59
CA LEU A 235 -7.97 -33.55 3.33
C LEU A 235 -6.71 -32.70 3.47
N TYR A 236 -5.71 -33.18 4.22
CA TYR A 236 -4.58 -32.33 4.61
C TYR A 236 -3.67 -31.97 3.42
N ARG A 237 -3.54 -32.84 2.42
CA ARG A 237 -2.86 -32.51 1.16
C ARG A 237 -3.60 -31.39 0.42
N LEU A 238 -4.93 -31.46 0.36
CA LEU A 238 -5.77 -30.44 -0.31
C LEU A 238 -5.71 -29.09 0.41
N MET A 239 -5.73 -29.09 1.74
CA MET A 239 -5.57 -27.88 2.56
C MET A 239 -4.22 -27.17 2.32
N ARG A 240 -3.18 -27.91 1.90
CA ARG A 240 -1.85 -27.34 1.60
C ARG A 240 -1.77 -26.69 0.22
N GLU A 241 -2.64 -27.05 -0.71
CA GLU A 241 -2.46 -26.66 -2.11
C GLU A 241 -2.52 -25.16 -2.34
N TYR A 242 -3.59 -24.49 -1.88
CA TYR A 242 -3.76 -23.05 -2.08
C TYR A 242 -2.69 -22.22 -1.35
N PRO A 243 -2.37 -22.51 -0.07
CA PRO A 243 -1.23 -21.91 0.61
C PRO A 243 0.10 -22.09 -0.14
N ALA A 244 0.34 -23.27 -0.74
CA ALA A 244 1.57 -23.58 -1.46
C ALA A 244 1.68 -22.92 -2.85
N ARG A 245 0.56 -22.46 -3.45
CA ARG A 245 0.55 -21.77 -4.75
C ARG A 245 1.14 -20.35 -4.71
N GLY A 246 1.59 -19.90 -3.53
CA GLY A 246 2.17 -18.57 -3.33
C GLY A 246 1.12 -17.46 -3.32
N GLY A 247 1.49 -16.26 -2.87
CA GLY A 247 0.59 -15.12 -2.75
C GLY A 247 1.38 -13.81 -2.71
N LYS A 248 0.70 -12.67 -2.70
CA LYS A 248 1.37 -11.36 -2.71
C LYS A 248 1.93 -10.94 -1.35
N GLY A 249 1.56 -11.61 -0.25
CA GLY A 249 2.04 -11.26 1.10
C GLY A 249 1.39 -10.02 1.74
N LEU A 250 0.36 -9.44 1.11
CA LEU A 250 -0.29 -8.21 1.59
C LEU A 250 -0.87 -8.35 3.01
N ARG A 251 -1.71 -9.35 3.26
CA ARG A 251 -2.39 -9.53 4.56
C ARG A 251 -1.40 -9.84 5.69
N PRO A 252 -0.43 -10.76 5.50
CA PRO A 252 0.63 -10.96 6.50
C PRO A 252 1.40 -9.69 6.81
N THR A 253 1.76 -8.91 5.79
CA THR A 253 2.51 -7.65 5.96
C THR A 253 1.72 -6.64 6.76
N LEU A 254 0.45 -6.42 6.41
CA LEU A 254 -0.42 -5.50 7.16
C LEU A 254 -0.57 -5.93 8.62
N CYS A 255 -0.71 -7.23 8.89
CA CYS A 255 -0.82 -7.75 10.25
C CYS A 255 0.47 -7.58 11.06
N ILE A 256 1.60 -8.02 10.50
CA ILE A 256 2.90 -8.02 11.20
C ILE A 256 3.42 -6.59 11.38
N ALA A 257 3.41 -5.77 10.33
CA ALA A 257 3.83 -4.38 10.43
C ALA A 257 2.91 -3.57 11.36
N THR A 258 1.60 -3.85 11.40
CA THR A 258 0.77 -3.15 12.39
C THR A 258 1.14 -3.54 13.82
N CYS A 259 1.51 -4.79 14.09
CA CYS A 259 1.99 -5.19 15.41
C CYS A 259 3.25 -4.40 15.82
N GLY A 260 4.25 -4.34 14.93
CA GLY A 260 5.47 -3.57 15.16
C GLY A 260 5.23 -2.06 15.33
N ALA A 261 4.31 -1.48 14.53
CA ALA A 261 3.96 -0.07 14.62
C ALA A 261 3.33 0.32 15.97
N PHE A 262 2.68 -0.62 16.65
CA PHE A 262 2.13 -0.45 17.99
C PHE A 262 3.08 -0.89 19.11
N GLY A 263 4.33 -1.23 18.79
CA GLY A 263 5.38 -1.60 19.75
C GLY A 263 5.36 -3.07 20.19
N GLY A 264 4.60 -3.93 19.50
CA GLY A 264 4.66 -5.38 19.70
C GLY A 264 5.83 -6.01 18.93
N HIS A 265 6.16 -7.27 19.24
CA HIS A 265 7.17 -8.00 18.46
C HIS A 265 6.51 -8.61 17.22
N SER A 266 7.23 -8.65 16.09
CA SER A 266 6.70 -9.20 14.83
C SER A 266 6.23 -10.66 14.98
N GLU A 267 6.92 -11.44 15.82
CA GLU A 267 6.60 -12.82 16.15
C GLU A 267 5.24 -12.97 16.87
N ASP A 268 4.77 -11.93 17.56
CA ASP A 268 3.46 -11.90 18.22
C ASP A 268 2.30 -11.94 17.21
N ALA A 269 2.55 -11.51 15.97
CA ALA A 269 1.55 -11.45 14.92
C ALA A 269 1.65 -12.59 13.91
N VAL A 270 2.72 -13.39 13.88
CA VAL A 270 2.92 -14.43 12.85
C VAL A 270 1.79 -15.46 12.83
N ARG A 271 1.37 -15.96 14.01
CA ARG A 271 0.24 -16.91 14.11
C ARG A 271 -1.07 -16.30 13.61
N ILE A 272 -1.28 -15.02 13.88
CA ILE A 272 -2.50 -14.32 13.46
C ILE A 272 -2.47 -14.02 11.97
N ALA A 273 -1.33 -13.62 11.42
CA ALA A 273 -1.11 -13.48 9.99
C ALA A 273 -1.35 -14.81 9.24
N ALA A 274 -0.86 -15.92 9.80
CA ALA A 274 -1.11 -17.27 9.30
C ALA A 274 -2.60 -17.62 9.32
N ALA A 275 -3.30 -17.36 10.42
CA ALA A 275 -4.75 -17.60 10.52
C ALA A 275 -5.55 -16.78 9.50
N VAL A 276 -5.22 -15.50 9.32
CA VAL A 276 -5.85 -14.63 8.30
C VAL A 276 -5.62 -15.19 6.89
N GLU A 277 -4.42 -15.67 6.58
CA GLU A 277 -4.15 -16.31 5.29
C GLU A 277 -4.86 -17.67 5.16
N MET A 278 -5.02 -18.46 6.23
CA MET A 278 -5.85 -19.68 6.19
C MET A 278 -7.31 -19.36 5.84
N PHE A 279 -7.90 -18.35 6.49
CA PHE A 279 -9.24 -17.87 6.13
C PHE A 279 -9.31 -17.38 4.69
N HIS A 280 -8.32 -16.61 4.24
CA HIS A 280 -8.26 -16.18 2.84
C HIS A 280 -8.23 -17.36 1.87
N ASN A 281 -7.40 -18.38 2.13
CA ASN A 281 -7.33 -19.56 1.27
C ASN A 281 -8.62 -20.39 1.33
N ALA A 282 -9.27 -20.51 2.49
CA ALA A 282 -10.59 -21.13 2.61
C ALA A 282 -11.65 -20.38 1.77
N PHE A 283 -11.71 -19.05 1.89
CA PHE A 283 -12.60 -18.22 1.09
C PHE A 283 -12.32 -18.38 -0.40
N LEU A 284 -11.06 -18.48 -0.84
CA LEU A 284 -10.73 -18.72 -2.24
C LEU A 284 -11.25 -20.08 -2.73
N ILE A 285 -11.13 -21.14 -1.93
CA ILE A 285 -11.61 -22.47 -2.31
C ILE A 285 -13.14 -22.47 -2.47
N HIS A 286 -13.85 -21.84 -1.54
CA HIS A 286 -15.31 -21.72 -1.60
C HIS A 286 -15.78 -20.79 -2.73
N ASP A 287 -15.16 -19.62 -2.89
CA ASP A 287 -15.43 -18.65 -3.96
C ASP A 287 -15.18 -19.29 -5.35
N ASP A 288 -14.13 -20.10 -5.51
CA ASP A 288 -13.89 -20.81 -6.78
C ASP A 288 -15.03 -21.78 -7.14
N ILE A 289 -15.68 -22.41 -6.15
CA ILE A 289 -16.85 -23.28 -6.38
C ILE A 289 -18.07 -22.43 -6.75
N GLU A 290 -18.30 -21.35 -6.00
CA GLU A 290 -19.44 -20.45 -6.19
C GLU A 290 -19.39 -19.72 -7.54
N ASP A 291 -18.18 -19.41 -8.01
CA ASP A 291 -17.91 -18.76 -9.30
C ASP A 291 -17.75 -19.76 -10.46
N GLU A 292 -17.71 -21.07 -10.18
CA GLU A 292 -17.39 -22.12 -11.17
C GLU A 292 -16.06 -21.82 -11.92
N SER A 293 -15.05 -21.40 -11.15
CA SER A 293 -13.73 -21.01 -11.64
C SER A 293 -12.92 -22.22 -12.11
N LEU A 294 -12.23 -22.09 -13.25
CA LEU A 294 -11.41 -23.19 -13.79
C LEU A 294 -10.01 -23.23 -13.17
N ASN A 295 -9.38 -22.05 -13.02
CA ASN A 295 -7.98 -21.92 -12.64
C ASN A 295 -7.79 -20.88 -11.54
N ARG A 296 -6.82 -21.16 -10.66
CA ARG A 296 -6.38 -20.28 -9.57
C ARG A 296 -4.86 -20.30 -9.45
N ARG A 297 -4.23 -19.14 -9.65
CA ARG A 297 -2.77 -18.94 -9.58
C ARG A 297 -2.02 -19.90 -10.50
N GLY A 298 -2.49 -20.04 -11.75
CA GLY A 298 -1.88 -20.86 -12.79
C GLY A 298 -2.08 -22.38 -12.66
N LYS A 299 -2.90 -22.85 -11.71
CA LYS A 299 -3.25 -24.28 -11.53
C LYS A 299 -4.77 -24.46 -11.48
N GLY A 300 -5.27 -25.68 -11.71
CA GLY A 300 -6.71 -25.98 -11.65
C GLY A 300 -7.28 -25.74 -10.25
N CYS A 301 -8.52 -25.25 -10.18
CA CYS A 301 -9.22 -25.09 -8.90
C CYS A 301 -9.48 -26.46 -8.24
N LEU A 302 -9.48 -26.54 -6.90
CA LEU A 302 -9.61 -27.83 -6.20
C LEU A 302 -10.87 -28.61 -6.59
N HIS A 303 -11.98 -27.92 -6.82
CA HIS A 303 -13.23 -28.58 -7.20
C HIS A 303 -13.20 -29.19 -8.61
N MET A 304 -12.34 -28.65 -9.49
CA MET A 304 -12.10 -29.21 -10.82
C MET A 304 -11.23 -30.47 -10.75
N GLU A 305 -10.22 -30.48 -9.87
CA GLU A 305 -9.26 -31.59 -9.76
C GLU A 305 -9.73 -32.72 -8.84
N HIS A 306 -10.51 -32.39 -7.80
CA HIS A 306 -10.89 -33.32 -6.73
C HIS A 306 -12.40 -33.41 -6.46
N GLY A 307 -13.20 -32.65 -7.20
CA GLY A 307 -14.64 -32.59 -7.03
C GLY A 307 -15.09 -31.67 -5.90
N ILE A 308 -16.33 -31.17 -6.01
CA ILE A 308 -16.94 -30.22 -5.08
C ILE A 308 -16.90 -30.71 -3.62
N PRO A 309 -17.28 -31.97 -3.28
CA PRO A 309 -17.34 -32.39 -1.87
C PRO A 309 -16.00 -32.29 -1.13
N LEU A 310 -14.89 -32.68 -1.78
CA LEU A 310 -13.56 -32.60 -1.17
C LEU A 310 -13.06 -31.16 -1.08
N ALA A 311 -13.35 -30.33 -2.10
CA ALA A 311 -12.98 -28.93 -2.09
C ALA A 311 -13.69 -28.15 -0.97
N VAL A 312 -15.01 -28.35 -0.79
CA VAL A 312 -15.76 -27.75 0.33
C VAL A 312 -15.14 -28.16 1.67
N ASN A 313 -14.90 -29.46 1.86
CA ASN A 313 -14.33 -30.00 3.10
C ASN A 313 -12.91 -29.47 3.38
N ALA A 314 -12.09 -29.25 2.34
CA ALA A 314 -10.77 -28.65 2.49
C ALA A 314 -10.85 -27.17 2.92
N GLY A 315 -11.80 -26.40 2.36
CA GLY A 315 -12.07 -25.03 2.80
C GLY A 315 -12.56 -24.97 4.25
N ASP A 316 -13.48 -25.85 4.63
CA ASP A 316 -13.98 -25.95 6.02
C ASP A 316 -12.88 -26.33 7.00
N GLY A 317 -12.01 -27.28 6.61
CA GLY A 317 -10.84 -27.68 7.39
C GLY A 317 -9.87 -26.52 7.62
N LEU A 318 -9.61 -25.68 6.61
CA LEU A 318 -8.78 -24.49 6.75
C LEU A 318 -9.42 -23.44 7.67
N ASN A 319 -10.74 -23.23 7.60
CA ASN A 319 -11.45 -22.34 8.51
C ASN A 319 -11.30 -22.78 9.98
N LEU A 320 -11.48 -24.08 10.26
CA LEU A 320 -11.32 -24.62 11.61
C LEU A 320 -9.87 -24.50 12.12
N LEU A 321 -8.91 -24.83 11.26
CA LEU A 321 -7.48 -24.73 11.61
C LEU A 321 -7.06 -23.27 11.86
N ALA A 322 -7.67 -22.31 11.16
CA ALA A 322 -7.43 -20.89 11.40
C ALA A 322 -7.86 -20.47 12.81
N VAL A 323 -9.04 -20.93 13.27
CA VAL A 323 -9.52 -20.67 14.64
C VAL A 323 -8.60 -21.30 15.68
N GLU A 324 -8.20 -22.57 15.47
CA GLU A 324 -7.24 -23.26 16.34
C GLU A 324 -5.89 -22.51 16.40
N THR A 325 -5.45 -21.97 15.27
CA THR A 325 -4.23 -21.16 15.16
C THR A 325 -4.32 -19.90 16.02
N VAL A 326 -5.45 -19.18 15.98
CA VAL A 326 -5.68 -18.01 16.84
C VAL A 326 -5.66 -18.41 18.31
N LEU A 327 -6.39 -19.47 18.68
CA LEU A 327 -6.47 -19.98 20.06
C LEU A 327 -5.10 -20.36 20.63
N SER A 328 -4.20 -20.91 19.82
CA SER A 328 -2.85 -21.27 20.26
C SER A 328 -2.00 -20.07 20.71
N ASN A 329 -2.46 -18.83 20.52
CA ASN A 329 -1.79 -17.65 21.06
C ASN A 329 -2.00 -17.44 22.57
N ILE A 330 -2.84 -18.24 23.25
CA ILE A 330 -3.07 -18.10 24.70
C ILE A 330 -1.74 -18.11 25.47
N ASP A 331 -0.83 -19.03 25.14
CA ASP A 331 0.45 -19.15 25.85
C ASP A 331 1.39 -17.96 25.59
N ARG A 332 1.26 -17.32 24.42
CA ARG A 332 2.15 -16.22 23.98
C ARG A 332 1.63 -14.84 24.37
N LEU A 333 0.35 -14.60 24.13
CA LEU A 333 -0.29 -13.28 24.28
C LEU A 333 -1.16 -13.19 25.54
N GLY A 334 -1.51 -14.32 26.14
CA GLY A 334 -2.44 -14.40 27.27
C GLY A 334 -3.91 -14.40 26.83
N LEU A 335 -4.76 -14.97 27.70
CA LEU A 335 -6.18 -15.22 27.43
C LEU A 335 -6.94 -13.98 26.92
N ALA A 336 -6.79 -12.83 27.58
CA ALA A 336 -7.55 -11.63 27.22
C ALA A 336 -7.26 -11.13 25.80
N ARG A 337 -5.98 -11.13 25.38
CA ARG A 337 -5.59 -10.75 24.01
C ARG A 337 -6.08 -11.77 23.00
N THR A 338 -5.96 -13.06 23.29
CA THR A 338 -6.46 -14.11 22.39
C THR A 338 -7.97 -14.04 22.19
N LEU A 339 -8.76 -13.76 23.25
CA LEU A 339 -10.21 -13.58 23.12
C LEU A 339 -10.56 -12.36 22.25
N ALA A 340 -9.83 -11.25 22.38
CA ALA A 340 -10.01 -10.08 21.51
C ALA A 340 -9.68 -10.38 20.04
N LEU A 341 -8.66 -11.20 19.78
CA LEU A 341 -8.33 -11.66 18.43
C LEU A 341 -9.44 -12.53 17.84
N ILE A 342 -10.01 -13.43 18.64
CA ILE A 342 -11.15 -14.27 18.22
C ILE A 342 -12.37 -13.41 17.88
N ASP A 343 -12.69 -12.42 18.70
CA ASP A 343 -13.81 -11.50 18.43
C ASP A 343 -13.63 -10.77 17.09
N GLU A 344 -12.44 -10.22 16.82
CA GLU A 344 -12.14 -9.55 15.55
C GLU A 344 -12.16 -10.53 14.36
N ILE A 345 -11.70 -11.78 14.52
CA ILE A 345 -11.79 -12.82 13.49
C ILE A 345 -13.25 -13.19 13.19
N ILE A 346 -14.09 -13.37 14.21
CA ILE A 346 -15.52 -13.64 14.02
C ILE A 346 -16.18 -12.50 13.26
N ARG A 347 -15.85 -11.25 13.60
CA ARG A 347 -16.33 -10.07 12.89
C ARG A 347 -15.87 -10.06 11.43
N MET A 348 -14.58 -10.30 11.19
CA MET A 348 -14.01 -10.40 9.84
C MET A 348 -14.76 -11.43 8.98
N CYS A 349 -14.95 -12.65 9.50
CA CYS A 349 -15.62 -13.74 8.79
C CYS A 349 -17.09 -13.40 8.51
N ARG A 350 -17.83 -12.89 9.51
CA ARG A 350 -19.22 -12.47 9.35
C ARG A 350 -19.37 -11.43 8.24
N GLU A 351 -18.55 -10.38 8.27
CA GLU A 351 -18.61 -9.30 7.30
C GLU A 351 -18.28 -9.80 5.88
N SER A 352 -17.28 -10.68 5.76
CA SER A 352 -16.87 -11.26 4.47
C SER A 352 -17.98 -12.15 3.88
N ILE A 353 -18.58 -13.01 4.69
CA ILE A 353 -19.69 -13.90 4.31
C ILE A 353 -20.93 -13.07 3.91
N GLU A 354 -21.28 -12.04 4.68
CA GLU A 354 -22.39 -11.15 4.33
C GLU A 354 -22.13 -10.40 3.02
N GLY A 355 -20.89 -9.99 2.75
CA GLY A 355 -20.48 -9.42 1.47
C GLY A 355 -20.68 -10.38 0.29
N GLN A 356 -20.23 -11.63 0.45
CA GLN A 356 -20.45 -12.70 -0.54
C GLN A 356 -21.94 -12.93 -0.80
N ALA A 357 -22.74 -13.01 0.27
CA ALA A 357 -24.18 -13.21 0.16
C ALA A 357 -24.90 -12.07 -0.57
N ILE A 358 -24.43 -10.82 -0.44
CA ILE A 358 -24.97 -9.68 -1.19
C ILE A 358 -24.71 -9.88 -2.70
N GLU A 359 -23.48 -10.20 -3.10
CA GLU A 359 -23.12 -10.42 -4.50
C GLU A 359 -23.87 -11.60 -5.12
N LEU A 360 -23.87 -12.77 -4.46
CA LEU A 360 -24.63 -13.94 -4.89
C LEU A 360 -26.13 -13.64 -4.97
N GLY A 361 -26.65 -12.86 -4.03
CA GLY A 361 -28.02 -12.38 -4.03
C GLY A 361 -28.35 -11.50 -5.24
N TRP A 362 -27.41 -10.66 -5.69
CA TRP A 362 -27.57 -9.89 -6.93
C TRP A 362 -27.61 -10.80 -8.16
N ILE A 363 -26.72 -11.78 -8.24
CA ILE A 363 -26.68 -12.75 -9.34
C ILE A 363 -27.99 -13.54 -9.41
N ARG A 364 -28.39 -14.17 -8.30
CA ARG A 364 -29.62 -14.97 -8.19
C ARG A 364 -30.87 -14.19 -8.60
N ARG A 365 -30.99 -12.93 -8.16
CA ARG A 365 -32.15 -12.07 -8.47
C ARG A 365 -32.03 -11.34 -9.80
N ARG A 366 -30.94 -11.54 -10.55
CA ARG A 366 -30.59 -10.79 -11.76
C ARG A 366 -30.64 -9.27 -11.52
N HIS A 367 -30.30 -8.86 -10.31
CA HIS A 367 -30.31 -7.46 -9.90
C HIS A 367 -29.01 -6.76 -10.33
N ILE A 368 -29.13 -5.54 -10.81
CA ILE A 368 -28.00 -4.64 -11.06
C ILE A 368 -28.15 -3.45 -10.13
N PRO A 369 -27.21 -3.23 -9.20
CA PRO A 369 -27.23 -2.05 -8.35
C PRO A 369 -27.20 -0.77 -9.19
N ARG A 370 -27.85 0.29 -8.69
CA ARG A 370 -27.94 1.57 -9.42
C ARG A 370 -26.93 2.61 -8.95
N ARG A 371 -26.36 2.43 -7.75
CA ARG A 371 -25.45 3.39 -7.14
C ARG A 371 -24.13 2.72 -6.86
N ASP A 372 -23.06 3.49 -7.02
CA ASP A 372 -21.72 3.07 -6.60
C ASP A 372 -21.72 2.67 -5.13
N ALA A 373 -22.46 3.39 -4.28
CA ALA A 373 -22.58 3.09 -2.86
C ALA A 373 -23.01 1.64 -2.56
N ASP A 374 -23.83 1.03 -3.44
CA ASP A 374 -24.28 -0.35 -3.27
C ASP A 374 -23.11 -1.33 -3.54
N TYR A 375 -22.32 -1.09 -4.60
CA TYR A 375 -21.08 -1.83 -4.87
C TYR A 375 -20.04 -1.61 -3.77
N ILE A 376 -19.82 -0.37 -3.36
CA ILE A 376 -18.86 -0.02 -2.31
C ILE A 376 -19.24 -0.69 -0.99
N HIS A 377 -20.53 -0.76 -0.65
CA HIS A 377 -20.98 -1.49 0.53
C HIS A 377 -20.65 -2.98 0.43
N MET A 378 -21.01 -3.62 -0.68
CA MET A 378 -20.69 -5.03 -0.92
C MET A 378 -19.19 -5.29 -0.83
N VAL A 379 -18.37 -4.50 -1.52
CA VAL A 379 -16.92 -4.73 -1.61
C VAL A 379 -16.19 -4.45 -0.31
N THR A 380 -16.67 -3.47 0.47
CA THR A 380 -16.18 -3.21 1.83
C THR A 380 -16.37 -4.44 2.69
N LYS A 381 -17.55 -5.08 2.59
CA LYS A 381 -17.91 -6.30 3.30
C LYS A 381 -17.10 -7.51 2.80
N LYS A 382 -17.25 -7.86 1.52
CA LYS A 382 -16.66 -9.05 0.89
C LYS A 382 -15.13 -9.06 1.00
N THR A 383 -14.46 -7.98 0.60
CA THR A 383 -12.99 -7.95 0.50
C THR A 383 -12.33 -7.01 1.50
N GLY A 384 -12.91 -5.84 1.74
CA GLY A 384 -12.30 -4.79 2.56
C GLY A 384 -11.97 -5.24 3.99
N TRP A 385 -12.85 -6.04 4.61
CA TRP A 385 -12.65 -6.59 5.95
C TRP A 385 -11.44 -7.52 6.03
N TYR A 386 -11.46 -8.65 5.35
CA TYR A 386 -10.41 -9.66 5.51
C TYR A 386 -9.09 -9.28 4.82
N THR A 387 -9.11 -8.37 3.84
CA THR A 387 -7.89 -8.03 3.06
C THR A 387 -7.06 -6.91 3.67
N CYS A 388 -7.70 -5.88 4.26
CA CYS A 388 -6.95 -4.74 4.78
C CYS A 388 -7.36 -4.35 6.20
N ARG A 389 -8.67 -4.27 6.48
CA ARG A 389 -9.18 -3.73 7.75
C ARG A 389 -8.87 -4.63 8.96
N SER A 390 -9.26 -5.90 8.92
CA SER A 390 -9.02 -6.83 10.03
C SER A 390 -7.55 -7.19 10.19
N PRO A 391 -6.74 -7.42 9.13
CA PRO A 391 -5.29 -7.65 9.30
C PRO A 391 -4.62 -6.56 10.15
N CYS A 392 -4.90 -5.27 9.89
CA CYS A 392 -4.32 -4.19 10.67
C CYS A 392 -4.86 -4.18 12.11
N ARG A 393 -6.17 -4.32 12.30
CA ARG A 393 -6.79 -4.36 13.64
C ARG A 393 -6.26 -5.51 14.48
N LEU A 394 -6.09 -6.69 13.88
CA LEU A 394 -5.52 -7.88 14.49
C LEU A 394 -4.05 -7.66 14.89
N GLY A 395 -3.24 -7.01 14.04
CA GLY A 395 -1.88 -6.63 14.38
C GLY A 395 -1.81 -5.71 15.60
N ALA A 396 -2.67 -4.70 15.66
CA ALA A 396 -2.76 -3.79 16.82
C ALA A 396 -3.19 -4.55 18.10
N ILE A 397 -4.18 -5.43 18.01
CA ILE A 397 -4.62 -6.27 19.15
C ILE A 397 -3.50 -7.19 19.62
N ALA A 398 -2.72 -7.78 18.71
CA ALA A 398 -1.57 -8.62 19.05
C ALA A 398 -0.51 -7.86 19.88
N ALA A 399 -0.25 -6.60 19.50
CA ALA A 399 0.59 -5.67 20.27
C ALA A 399 -0.02 -5.22 21.62
N GLY A 400 -1.22 -5.69 21.97
CA GLY A 400 -1.93 -5.32 23.18
C GLY A 400 -2.74 -4.01 23.08
N HIS A 401 -2.92 -3.51 21.87
CA HIS A 401 -3.70 -2.31 21.63
C HIS A 401 -5.17 -2.63 21.31
N THR A 402 -6.05 -2.43 22.28
CA THR A 402 -7.47 -2.85 22.20
C THR A 402 -8.48 -1.71 22.30
N ARG A 403 -8.05 -0.45 22.20
CA ARG A 403 -8.98 0.70 22.32
C ARG A 403 -9.91 0.76 21.09
N PRO A 404 -11.25 0.66 21.27
CA PRO A 404 -12.16 0.56 20.14
C PRO A 404 -12.08 1.72 19.15
N ARG A 405 -11.96 2.97 19.66
CA ARG A 405 -11.86 4.16 18.80
C ARG A 405 -10.62 4.14 17.91
N GLU A 406 -9.47 3.77 18.45
CA GLU A 406 -8.20 3.73 17.71
C GLU A 406 -8.20 2.58 16.67
N LEU A 407 -8.75 1.41 17.04
CA LEU A 407 -8.96 0.31 16.10
C LEU A 407 -9.94 0.67 14.97
N ASP A 408 -10.96 1.50 15.24
CA ASP A 408 -11.90 1.96 14.23
C ASP A 408 -11.29 2.99 13.29
N LEU A 409 -10.43 3.90 13.78
CA LEU A 409 -9.64 4.80 12.93
C LEU A 409 -8.76 4.01 11.97
N LEU A 410 -8.00 3.05 12.49
CA LEU A 410 -7.17 2.14 11.70
C LEU A 410 -8.02 1.38 10.67
N GLY A 411 -9.16 0.85 11.09
CA GLY A 411 -10.07 0.13 10.20
C GLY A 411 -10.72 1.00 9.12
N ASN A 412 -10.91 2.30 9.39
CA ASN A 412 -11.43 3.25 8.40
C ASN A 412 -10.39 3.59 7.34
N VAL A 413 -9.13 3.78 7.73
CA VAL A 413 -8.01 3.99 6.81
C VAL A 413 -7.88 2.79 5.87
N PHE A 414 -7.68 1.61 6.43
CA PHE A 414 -7.44 0.39 5.65
C PHE A 414 -8.69 -0.15 4.97
N GLY A 415 -9.89 0.26 5.42
CA GLY A 415 -11.13 0.04 4.67
C GLY A 415 -11.14 0.75 3.32
N GLN A 416 -10.63 1.99 3.24
CA GLN A 416 -10.50 2.70 1.96
C GLN A 416 -9.50 2.02 1.03
N VAL A 417 -8.38 1.55 1.59
CA VAL A 417 -7.34 0.81 0.86
C VAL A 417 -7.90 -0.49 0.31
N GLY A 418 -8.66 -1.24 1.11
CA GLY A 418 -9.28 -2.50 0.69
C GLY A 418 -10.30 -2.32 -0.44
N ILE A 419 -11.06 -1.22 -0.43
CA ILE A 419 -11.97 -0.86 -1.54
C ILE A 419 -11.17 -0.59 -2.82
N ALA A 420 -10.12 0.23 -2.74
CA ALA A 420 -9.29 0.54 -3.90
C ALA A 420 -8.61 -0.72 -4.46
N PHE A 421 -8.12 -1.60 -3.58
CA PHE A 421 -7.52 -2.88 -3.93
C PHE A 421 -8.48 -3.75 -4.76
N GLN A 422 -9.73 -3.92 -4.31
CA GLN A 422 -10.67 -4.78 -5.03
C GLN A 422 -11.09 -4.18 -6.37
N ILE A 423 -11.30 -2.86 -6.46
CA ILE A 423 -11.62 -2.23 -7.75
C ILE A 423 -10.47 -2.45 -8.74
N GLN A 424 -9.22 -2.38 -8.30
CA GLN A 424 -8.07 -2.67 -9.15
C GLN A 424 -8.01 -4.14 -9.56
N ASP A 425 -8.27 -5.08 -8.65
CA ASP A 425 -8.34 -6.50 -8.98
C ASP A 425 -9.45 -6.78 -10.02
N ASP A 426 -10.64 -6.16 -9.88
CA ASP A 426 -11.72 -6.25 -10.88
C ASP A 426 -11.30 -5.66 -12.23
N ILE A 427 -10.51 -4.58 -12.24
CA ILE A 427 -10.00 -3.99 -13.50
C ILE A 427 -8.98 -4.93 -14.14
N LEU A 428 -8.01 -5.45 -13.37
CA LEU A 428 -7.00 -6.39 -13.84
C LEU A 428 -7.63 -7.67 -14.41
N ASN A 429 -8.77 -8.11 -13.86
CA ASN A 429 -9.55 -9.22 -14.42
C ASN A 429 -9.99 -8.97 -15.88
N LEU A 430 -10.28 -7.71 -16.21
CA LEU A 430 -10.80 -7.33 -17.52
C LEU A 430 -9.72 -6.96 -18.53
N VAL A 431 -8.66 -6.27 -18.08
CA VAL A 431 -7.66 -5.67 -18.99
C VAL A 431 -6.24 -6.19 -18.81
N GLY A 432 -5.98 -7.02 -17.80
CA GLY A 432 -4.65 -7.58 -17.54
C GLY A 432 -4.22 -8.58 -18.62
N GLU A 433 -2.92 -8.64 -18.88
CA GLU A 433 -2.33 -9.64 -19.78
C GLU A 433 -2.52 -11.06 -19.20
N GLU A 434 -2.90 -12.02 -20.06
CA GLU A 434 -3.24 -13.42 -19.68
C GLU A 434 -2.13 -14.09 -18.84
N ASP A 435 -0.86 -13.81 -19.15
CA ASP A 435 0.30 -14.42 -18.47
C ASP A 435 0.54 -13.89 -17.05
N LEU A 436 0.06 -12.69 -16.71
CA LEU A 436 0.35 -12.02 -15.43
C LEU A 436 -0.74 -12.24 -14.38
N TYR A 437 -1.99 -12.53 -14.80
CA TYR A 437 -3.14 -12.55 -13.89
C TYR A 437 -3.42 -13.92 -13.26
N GLY A 438 -2.95 -15.02 -13.88
CA GLY A 438 -3.01 -16.37 -13.29
C GLY A 438 -4.43 -16.92 -13.04
N LYS A 439 -5.44 -16.32 -13.69
CA LYS A 439 -6.87 -16.68 -13.71
C LYS A 439 -7.40 -16.68 -15.15
N GLU A 440 -8.62 -17.16 -15.34
CA GLU A 440 -9.33 -17.02 -16.62
C GLU A 440 -9.54 -15.52 -16.97
N PRO A 441 -9.16 -15.08 -18.19
CA PRO A 441 -9.36 -13.71 -18.63
C PRO A 441 -10.85 -13.40 -18.75
N LEU A 442 -11.27 -12.20 -18.34
CA LEU A 442 -12.68 -11.79 -18.32
C LEU A 442 -13.55 -12.69 -17.44
N GLY A 443 -12.95 -13.39 -16.47
CA GLY A 443 -13.63 -14.30 -15.54
C GLY A 443 -14.82 -13.62 -14.87
N ASP A 444 -14.68 -12.37 -14.41
CA ASP A 444 -15.77 -11.65 -13.73
C ASP A 444 -17.02 -11.48 -14.62
N LEU A 445 -16.83 -11.30 -15.94
CA LEU A 445 -17.93 -11.22 -16.90
C LEU A 445 -18.58 -12.59 -17.15
N LEU A 446 -17.76 -13.63 -17.25
CA LEU A 446 -18.21 -15.01 -17.43
C LEU A 446 -18.93 -15.53 -16.17
N GLU A 447 -18.49 -15.14 -14.98
CA GLU A 447 -19.14 -15.40 -13.69
C GLU A 447 -20.42 -14.56 -13.57
N GLY A 448 -20.40 -13.34 -14.12
CA GLY A 448 -21.53 -12.41 -14.07
C GLY A 448 -21.48 -11.55 -12.84
N LYS A 449 -20.29 -11.23 -12.34
CA LYS A 449 -20.12 -10.34 -11.21
C LYS A 449 -20.63 -8.95 -11.55
N ARG A 450 -21.23 -8.29 -10.56
CA ARG A 450 -21.75 -6.92 -10.67
C ARG A 450 -20.66 -5.92 -10.30
N THR A 451 -19.54 -5.99 -11.03
CA THR A 451 -18.38 -5.11 -10.83
C THR A 451 -18.76 -3.66 -11.09
N LEU A 452 -17.95 -2.73 -10.56
CA LEU A 452 -18.20 -1.30 -10.71
C LEU A 452 -18.28 -0.86 -12.18
N MET A 453 -17.45 -1.45 -13.04
CA MET A 453 -17.43 -1.20 -14.49
C MET A 453 -18.74 -1.63 -15.15
N LEU A 454 -19.29 -2.77 -14.75
CA LEU A 454 -20.58 -3.25 -15.24
C LEU A 454 -21.72 -2.36 -14.75
N ILE A 455 -21.73 -1.98 -13.47
CA ILE A 455 -22.74 -1.07 -12.91
C ILE A 455 -22.71 0.28 -13.64
N HIS A 456 -21.52 0.82 -13.91
CA HIS A 456 -21.36 2.03 -14.71
C HIS A 456 -21.90 1.84 -16.14
N LEU A 457 -21.47 0.78 -16.84
CA LEU A 457 -21.93 0.48 -18.19
C LEU A 457 -23.47 0.44 -18.26
N MET A 458 -24.12 -0.25 -17.32
CA MET A 458 -25.56 -0.41 -17.29
C MET A 458 -26.33 0.90 -17.09
N ARG A 459 -25.69 1.94 -16.54
CA ARG A 459 -26.24 3.30 -16.44
C ARG A 459 -25.99 4.13 -17.69
N SER A 460 -24.90 3.85 -18.41
CA SER A 460 -24.45 4.64 -19.56
C SER A 460 -25.04 4.19 -20.90
N VAL A 461 -25.61 2.98 -20.97
CA VAL A 461 -26.19 2.43 -22.21
C VAL A 461 -27.70 2.65 -22.33
N SER A 462 -28.21 2.53 -23.56
CA SER A 462 -29.65 2.64 -23.83
C SER A 462 -30.46 1.57 -23.09
N ARG A 463 -31.75 1.84 -22.81
CA ARG A 463 -32.66 0.85 -22.19
C ARG A 463 -32.75 -0.47 -22.97
N ARG A 464 -32.70 -0.42 -24.31
CA ARG A 464 -32.72 -1.60 -25.17
C ARG A 464 -31.49 -2.47 -24.93
N GLU A 465 -30.32 -1.84 -24.87
CA GLU A 465 -29.06 -2.51 -24.64
C GLU A 465 -28.94 -3.05 -23.22
N CYS A 466 -29.36 -2.27 -22.23
CA CYS A 466 -29.43 -2.70 -20.83
C CYS A 466 -30.24 -4.02 -20.71
N ARG A 467 -31.39 -4.12 -21.39
CA ARG A 467 -32.16 -5.37 -21.45
C ARG A 467 -31.41 -6.53 -22.13
N ALA A 468 -30.69 -6.25 -23.21
CA ALA A 468 -29.90 -7.28 -23.89
C ALA A 468 -28.76 -7.81 -23.01
N LEU A 469 -28.04 -6.92 -22.33
CA LEU A 469 -26.98 -7.27 -21.37
C LEU A 469 -27.54 -8.06 -20.17
N LEU A 470 -28.71 -7.68 -19.64
CA LEU A 470 -29.40 -8.46 -18.61
C LEU A 470 -29.80 -9.86 -19.07
N GLY A 471 -30.26 -9.98 -20.32
CA GLY A 471 -30.56 -11.27 -20.94
C GLY A 471 -29.31 -12.14 -21.02
N TRP A 472 -28.21 -11.57 -21.50
CA TRP A 472 -26.90 -12.23 -21.60
C TRP A 472 -26.36 -12.68 -20.23
N LEU A 473 -26.36 -11.80 -19.22
CA LEU A 473 -25.97 -12.09 -17.83
C LEU A 473 -26.88 -13.11 -17.13
N GLY A 474 -28.09 -13.34 -17.68
CA GLY A 474 -29.08 -14.26 -17.13
C GLY A 474 -28.93 -15.69 -17.65
N ARG A 475 -28.01 -15.94 -18.59
CA ARG A 475 -27.70 -17.29 -19.07
C ARG A 475 -26.73 -17.99 -18.09
N PRO A 476 -26.76 -19.32 -18.01
CA PRO A 476 -25.74 -20.10 -17.31
C PRO A 476 -24.32 -19.66 -17.69
N ARG A 477 -23.36 -19.79 -16.78
CA ARG A 477 -21.95 -19.49 -17.06
C ARG A 477 -21.44 -20.26 -18.28
N SER A 478 -21.75 -21.56 -18.37
CA SER A 478 -21.38 -22.43 -19.49
C SER A 478 -21.87 -21.97 -20.87
N GLU A 479 -22.90 -21.10 -20.93
CA GLU A 479 -23.43 -20.52 -22.17
C GLU A 479 -22.83 -19.14 -22.50
N ARG A 480 -22.03 -18.56 -21.61
CA ARG A 480 -21.33 -17.27 -21.85
C ARG A 480 -19.95 -17.55 -22.42
N THR A 481 -19.68 -16.97 -23.59
CA THR A 481 -18.41 -17.19 -24.29
C THR A 481 -17.43 -16.04 -24.09
N LEU A 482 -16.13 -16.32 -24.17
CA LEU A 482 -15.09 -15.28 -24.17
C LEU A 482 -15.30 -14.26 -25.30
N ALA A 483 -15.81 -14.66 -26.46
CA ALA A 483 -16.09 -13.76 -27.58
C ALA A 483 -17.17 -12.72 -27.22
N GLU A 484 -18.24 -13.14 -26.52
CA GLU A 484 -19.27 -12.24 -26.02
C GLU A 484 -18.73 -11.36 -24.89
N SER A 485 -17.96 -11.90 -23.95
CA SER A 485 -17.31 -11.12 -22.89
C SER A 485 -16.39 -10.05 -23.46
N ARG A 486 -15.61 -10.35 -24.51
CA ARG A 486 -14.80 -9.36 -25.25
C ARG A 486 -15.67 -8.28 -25.91
N HIS A 487 -16.87 -8.63 -26.39
CA HIS A 487 -17.81 -7.64 -26.89
C HIS A 487 -18.27 -6.69 -25.77
N VAL A 488 -18.62 -7.23 -24.60
CA VAL A 488 -19.02 -6.42 -23.44
C VAL A 488 -17.86 -5.53 -22.96
N LEU A 489 -16.63 -6.04 -22.92
CA LEU A 489 -15.44 -5.24 -22.60
C LEU A 489 -15.29 -4.04 -23.55
N ARG A 490 -15.38 -4.26 -24.87
CA ARG A 490 -15.36 -3.15 -25.84
C ARG A 490 -16.46 -2.11 -25.61
N ARG A 491 -17.62 -2.52 -25.08
CA ARG A 491 -18.67 -1.58 -24.68
C ARG A 491 -18.30 -0.81 -23.42
N MET A 492 -17.65 -1.46 -22.44
CA MET A 492 -17.12 -0.81 -21.25
C MET A 492 -16.08 0.25 -21.61
N GLU A 493 -15.13 -0.06 -22.48
CA GLU A 493 -14.11 0.87 -22.98
C GLU A 493 -14.75 2.08 -23.67
N ARG A 494 -15.65 1.84 -24.64
CA ARG A 494 -16.35 2.93 -25.36
C ARG A 494 -17.22 3.82 -24.46
N SER A 495 -17.70 3.29 -23.35
CA SER A 495 -18.54 4.02 -22.40
C SER A 495 -17.74 4.67 -21.27
N GLY A 496 -16.40 4.55 -21.28
CA GLY A 496 -15.52 5.07 -20.24
C GLY A 496 -15.65 4.36 -18.89
N SER A 497 -16.19 3.13 -18.86
CA SER A 497 -16.42 2.40 -17.61
C SER A 497 -15.14 1.96 -16.91
N ILE A 498 -14.07 1.67 -17.68
CA ILE A 498 -12.77 1.29 -17.11
C ILE A 498 -12.14 2.51 -16.43
N GLU A 499 -12.09 3.65 -17.13
CA GLU A 499 -11.57 4.93 -16.63
C GLU A 499 -12.37 5.42 -15.42
N TYR A 500 -13.70 5.23 -15.44
CA TYR A 500 -14.56 5.52 -14.31
C TYR A 500 -14.14 4.74 -13.06
N ALA A 501 -13.97 3.42 -13.19
CA ALA A 501 -13.55 2.58 -12.07
C ALA A 501 -12.13 2.93 -11.59
N ARG A 502 -11.19 3.23 -12.50
CA ARG A 502 -9.85 3.75 -12.15
C ARG A 502 -9.93 5.01 -11.29
N ALA A 503 -10.76 5.97 -11.69
CA ALA A 503 -10.96 7.21 -10.95
C ALA A 503 -11.56 6.95 -9.56
N VAL A 504 -12.50 6.00 -9.45
CA VAL A 504 -13.09 5.61 -8.15
C VAL A 504 -12.04 4.96 -7.24
N ALA A 505 -11.25 4.02 -7.75
CA ALA A 505 -10.15 3.39 -7.01
C ALA A 505 -9.14 4.42 -6.50
N ALA A 506 -8.70 5.34 -7.38
CA ALA A 506 -7.76 6.41 -7.02
C ALA A 506 -8.32 7.34 -5.93
N ARG A 507 -9.62 7.67 -5.96
CA ARG A 507 -10.26 8.47 -4.90
C ARG A 507 -10.24 7.75 -3.55
N HIS A 508 -10.53 6.45 -3.53
CA HIS A 508 -10.49 5.65 -2.29
C HIS A 508 -9.05 5.52 -1.77
N ALA A 509 -8.08 5.22 -2.62
CA ALA A 509 -6.67 5.15 -2.24
C ALA A 509 -6.16 6.48 -1.68
N ALA A 510 -6.43 7.60 -2.37
CA ALA A 510 -6.06 8.94 -1.91
C ALA A 510 -6.74 9.31 -0.59
N ARG A 511 -8.00 8.89 -0.39
CA ARG A 511 -8.70 9.07 0.90
C ARG A 511 -8.06 8.24 2.00
N GLY A 512 -7.68 7.00 1.72
CA GLY A 512 -6.95 6.15 2.66
C GLY A 512 -5.63 6.79 3.10
N ALA A 513 -4.84 7.27 2.14
CA ALA A 513 -3.58 7.97 2.41
C ALA A 513 -3.76 9.23 3.27
N ARG A 514 -4.75 10.09 2.95
CA ARG A 514 -5.03 11.27 3.78
C ARG A 514 -5.45 10.90 5.20
N LEU A 515 -6.37 9.94 5.35
CA LEU A 515 -6.80 9.49 6.67
C LEU A 515 -5.65 8.86 7.47
N PHE A 516 -4.72 8.16 6.82
CA PHE A 516 -3.54 7.60 7.47
C PHE A 516 -2.71 8.70 8.13
N GLU A 517 -2.42 9.79 7.42
CA GLU A 517 -1.67 10.94 7.94
C GLU A 517 -2.45 11.73 9.01
N GLU A 518 -3.74 11.98 8.77
CA GLU A 518 -4.57 12.83 9.63
C GLU A 518 -4.98 12.15 10.94
N THR A 519 -5.29 10.84 10.89
CA THR A 519 -5.97 10.16 12.00
C THR A 519 -5.09 9.18 12.77
N LEU A 520 -3.99 8.70 12.18
CA LEU A 520 -3.09 7.74 12.83
C LEU A 520 -1.83 8.41 13.39
N GLY A 521 -1.90 9.71 13.70
CA GLY A 521 -0.81 10.47 14.33
C GLY A 521 -0.46 9.99 15.75
N PHE A 522 -1.37 9.28 16.42
CA PHE A 522 -1.14 8.69 17.74
C PHE A 522 -0.24 7.45 17.70
N ILE A 523 -0.13 6.78 16.55
CA ILE A 523 0.83 5.69 16.35
C ILE A 523 2.21 6.34 16.21
N PRO A 524 3.20 6.01 17.07
CA PRO A 524 4.56 6.50 16.92
C PRO A 524 5.05 6.20 15.50
N GLN A 525 5.80 7.13 14.92
CA GLN A 525 6.48 6.78 13.68
C GLN A 525 7.47 5.65 13.96
N SER A 526 7.64 4.75 13.01
CA SER A 526 8.56 3.61 13.10
C SER A 526 8.78 3.06 11.69
N GLU A 527 9.75 2.15 11.55
CA GLU A 527 9.94 1.41 10.30
C GLU A 527 8.65 0.69 9.89
N ASP A 528 7.99 0.01 10.84
CA ASP A 528 6.73 -0.67 10.60
C ASP A 528 5.57 0.25 10.18
N LYS A 529 5.47 1.45 10.77
CA LYS A 529 4.48 2.44 10.32
C LYS A 529 4.79 2.94 8.91
N ALA A 530 6.06 3.09 8.55
CA ALA A 530 6.45 3.44 7.19
C ALA A 530 6.07 2.33 6.19
N ILE A 531 6.22 1.05 6.55
CA ILE A 531 5.76 -0.10 5.74
C ILE A 531 4.25 0.00 5.47
N LEU A 532 3.46 0.33 6.49
CA LEU A 532 2.02 0.55 6.32
C LEU A 532 1.71 1.67 5.32
N GLY A 533 2.43 2.79 5.38
CA GLY A 533 2.33 3.87 4.40
C GLY A 533 2.72 3.44 2.98
N GLN A 534 3.79 2.65 2.85
CA GLN A 534 4.23 2.09 1.57
C GLN A 534 3.21 1.11 0.99
N VAL A 535 2.55 0.29 1.81
CA VAL A 535 1.48 -0.61 1.36
C VAL A 535 0.29 0.19 0.80
N ILE A 536 -0.11 1.29 1.46
CA ILE A 536 -1.18 2.17 0.96
C ILE A 536 -0.83 2.69 -0.44
N HIS A 537 0.43 3.10 -0.63
CA HIS A 537 0.91 3.57 -1.91
C HIS A 537 1.00 2.46 -2.97
N TYR A 538 1.51 1.28 -2.61
CA TYR A 538 1.55 0.09 -3.46
C TYR A 538 0.16 -0.27 -4.00
N VAL A 539 -0.86 -0.24 -3.14
CA VAL A 539 -2.24 -0.46 -3.57
C VAL A 539 -2.73 0.64 -4.50
N ASN A 540 -2.20 1.86 -4.45
CA ASN A 540 -2.61 2.93 -5.37
C ASN A 540 -1.93 2.83 -6.74
N THR A 541 -0.65 2.45 -6.77
CA THR A 541 0.21 2.51 -7.96
C THR A 541 0.49 1.17 -8.58
N ARG A 542 -0.20 0.12 -8.11
CA ARG A 542 -0.13 -1.22 -8.69
C ARG A 542 -0.27 -1.09 -10.21
N LEU A 543 0.82 -1.40 -10.93
CA LEU A 543 0.83 -1.33 -12.38
C LEU A 543 -0.28 -2.24 -12.90
N LEU A 544 -0.99 -1.67 -13.86
CA LEU A 544 -2.00 -2.30 -14.68
C LEU A 544 -1.34 -3.10 -15.78
#